data_AF-A0A9P4T7I0-F1
#
_entry.id   AF-A0A9P4T7I0-F1
#
_cell.length_a   1.000
_cell.length_b   1.000
_cell.length_c   1.000
_cell.angle_alpha   90.00
_cell.angle_beta   90.00
_cell.angle_gamma   90.00
#
_symmetry.space_group_name_H-M   'P 1'
#
loop_
_entity.id
_entity.type
_entity.pdbx_description
1 polymer ?
#
loop_
_entity_poly.entity_id
_entity_poly.type
_entity_poly.pdbx_seq_one_letter_code
_entity_poly.pdbx_strand_id
1 'polypeptide(L)'
;MGEPLGKIRPVLRAVALVAPSLYTGLTFTYTHVVIPPLTTHAPPKVLAKQWLQAYQFAPVFVAPLILLGASSNALLAYLPTGSPSRIRWLYATAAVTIASIIPYTALYMEPRVNGAGKWKAQELLRGEMELGEGQGTDKDTAKTSWKRWAEGAEMKTIAELWARTNAWRYVITGLATIISASAMVNDS
;
A
#
# COMPACT_ATOMS: atom_id res chain seq x y z
N MET A 1 -9.30 18.20 -32.37
CA MET A 1 -8.65 17.36 -31.33
C MET A 1 -9.34 17.41 -29.94
N GLY A 2 -10.62 17.79 -29.83
CA GLY A 2 -11.31 17.94 -28.53
C GLY A 2 -12.15 16.74 -28.07
N GLU A 3 -12.66 15.92 -28.99
CA GLU A 3 -13.61 14.83 -28.69
C GLU A 3 -13.09 13.67 -27.81
N PRO A 4 -11.86 13.13 -28.01
CA PRO A 4 -11.40 12.00 -27.20
C PRO A 4 -11.06 12.40 -25.75
N LEU A 5 -10.62 13.66 -25.54
CA LEU A 5 -10.28 14.18 -24.22
C LEU A 5 -11.52 14.41 -23.35
N GLY A 6 -12.65 14.80 -23.95
CA GLY A 6 -13.93 14.95 -23.24
C GLY A 6 -14.46 13.62 -22.69
N LYS A 7 -14.25 12.51 -23.42
CA LYS A 7 -14.75 11.17 -23.03
C LYS A 7 -13.89 10.47 -21.98
N ILE A 8 -12.57 10.73 -21.96
CA ILE A 8 -11.66 10.06 -21.02
C ILE A 8 -11.64 10.71 -19.63
N ARG A 9 -11.93 12.01 -19.54
CA ARG A 9 -11.83 12.77 -18.28
C ARG A 9 -12.75 12.25 -17.16
N PRO A 10 -14.03 11.92 -17.40
CA PRO A 10 -14.88 11.33 -16.37
C PRO A 10 -14.34 9.99 -15.86
N VAL A 11 -13.78 9.17 -16.75
CA VAL A 11 -13.15 7.89 -16.39
C VAL A 11 -11.92 8.14 -15.52
N LEU A 12 -11.04 9.06 -15.91
CA LEU A 12 -9.86 9.43 -15.12
C LEU A 12 -10.26 9.95 -13.73
N ARG A 13 -11.31 10.77 -13.63
CA ARG A 13 -11.83 11.26 -12.35
C ARG A 13 -12.33 10.10 -11.49
N ALA A 14 -13.13 9.21 -12.05
CA ALA A 14 -13.62 8.03 -11.33
C ALA A 14 -12.46 7.18 -10.79
N VAL A 15 -11.46 6.87 -11.64
CA VAL A 15 -10.29 6.07 -11.23
C VAL A 15 -9.43 6.80 -10.19
N ALA A 16 -9.18 8.10 -10.38
CA ALA A 16 -8.40 8.94 -9.49
C ALA A 16 -8.98 9.02 -8.07
N LEU A 17 -10.30 8.85 -7.92
CA LEU A 17 -10.99 8.80 -6.64
C LEU A 17 -11.09 7.37 -6.08
N VAL A 18 -11.58 6.43 -6.90
CA VAL A 18 -11.91 5.06 -6.44
C VAL A 18 -10.67 4.26 -6.07
N ALA A 19 -9.60 4.34 -6.87
CA ALA A 19 -8.39 3.54 -6.61
C ALA A 19 -7.73 3.84 -5.25
N PRO A 20 -7.42 5.11 -4.88
CA PRO A 20 -6.89 5.41 -3.56
C PRO A 20 -7.91 5.17 -2.43
N SER A 21 -9.21 5.33 -2.69
CA SER A 21 -10.27 5.02 -1.71
C SER A 21 -10.29 3.54 -1.34
N LEU A 22 -10.27 2.65 -2.36
CA LEU A 22 -10.23 1.21 -2.16
C LEU A 22 -8.96 0.78 -1.42
N TYR A 23 -7.80 1.32 -1.82
CA TYR A 23 -6.55 1.02 -1.15
C TYR A 23 -6.52 1.49 0.31
N THR A 24 -7.11 2.65 0.59
CA THR A 24 -7.32 3.16 1.96
C THR A 24 -8.15 2.18 2.79
N GLY A 25 -9.31 1.75 2.26
CA GLY A 25 -10.20 0.81 2.93
C GLY A 25 -9.54 -0.54 3.20
N LEU A 26 -8.87 -1.13 2.21
CA LEU A 26 -8.17 -2.41 2.36
C LEU A 26 -7.06 -2.32 3.42
N THR A 27 -6.26 -1.26 3.37
CA THR A 27 -5.15 -1.05 4.31
C THR A 27 -5.66 -0.80 5.73
N PHE A 28 -6.74 -0.02 5.89
CA PHE A 28 -7.42 0.17 7.16
C PHE A 28 -7.92 -1.15 7.74
N THR A 29 -8.58 -1.97 6.92
CA THR A 29 -9.10 -3.29 7.31
C THR A 29 -7.98 -4.21 7.78
N TYR A 30 -6.84 -4.27 7.06
CA TYR A 30 -5.69 -5.03 7.53
C TYR A 30 -5.22 -4.57 8.92
N THR A 31 -5.08 -3.26 9.13
CA THR A 31 -4.57 -2.71 10.38
C THR A 31 -5.52 -2.90 11.56
N HIS A 32 -6.82 -2.67 11.38
CA HIS A 32 -7.76 -2.55 12.51
C HIS A 32 -8.75 -3.71 12.64
N VAL A 33 -8.96 -4.48 11.57
CA VAL A 33 -9.98 -5.55 11.55
C VAL A 33 -9.32 -6.92 11.48
N VAL A 34 -8.25 -7.07 10.70
CA VAL A 34 -7.60 -8.37 10.48
C VAL A 34 -6.53 -8.66 11.51
N ILE A 35 -5.53 -7.79 11.66
CA ILE A 35 -4.36 -8.11 12.50
C ILE A 35 -4.71 -8.26 13.99
N PRO A 36 -5.53 -7.39 14.64
CA PRO A 36 -5.78 -7.50 16.08
C PRO A 36 -6.35 -8.86 16.55
N PRO A 37 -7.39 -9.44 15.93
CA PRO A 37 -7.85 -10.76 16.34
C PRO A 37 -6.83 -11.86 16.03
N LEU A 38 -6.07 -11.75 14.94
CA LEU A 38 -5.01 -12.72 14.62
C LEU A 38 -3.91 -12.70 15.68
N THR A 39 -3.44 -11.53 16.10
CA THR A 39 -2.39 -11.39 17.11
C THR A 39 -2.87 -11.71 18.52
N THR A 40 -4.17 -11.65 18.77
CA THR A 40 -4.77 -11.99 20.07
C THR A 40 -4.99 -13.49 20.23
N HIS A 41 -5.37 -14.20 19.16
CA HIS A 41 -5.88 -15.56 19.28
C HIS A 41 -5.09 -16.63 18.51
N ALA A 42 -4.31 -16.27 17.48
CA ALA A 42 -3.61 -17.26 16.68
C ALA A 42 -2.29 -17.71 17.35
N PRO A 43 -2.03 -19.03 17.44
CA PRO A 43 -0.72 -19.53 17.82
C PRO A 43 0.39 -19.01 16.88
N PRO A 44 1.65 -18.90 17.32
CA PRO A 44 2.72 -18.23 16.55
C PRO A 44 2.89 -18.75 15.13
N LYS A 45 2.83 -20.08 14.93
CA LYS A 45 2.99 -20.71 13.61
C LYS A 45 1.80 -20.42 12.68
N VAL A 46 0.58 -20.44 13.21
CA VAL A 46 -0.64 -20.09 12.46
C VAL A 46 -0.62 -18.61 12.08
N LEU A 47 -0.24 -17.74 13.02
CA LEU A 47 -0.09 -16.31 12.77
C LEU A 47 0.95 -16.04 11.67
N ALA A 48 2.11 -16.70 11.73
CA ALA A 48 3.15 -16.57 10.71
C ALA A 48 2.63 -16.92 9.31
N LYS A 49 1.89 -18.04 9.20
CA LYS A 49 1.31 -18.50 7.93
C LYS A 49 0.27 -17.51 7.39
N GLN A 50 -0.67 -17.07 8.23
CA GLN A 50 -1.72 -16.13 7.84
C GLN A 50 -1.14 -14.77 7.43
N TRP A 51 -0.17 -14.26 8.20
CA TRP A 51 0.51 -13.01 7.89
C TRP A 51 1.29 -13.11 6.58
N LEU A 52 2.07 -14.18 6.36
CA LEU A 52 2.89 -14.35 5.16
C LEU A 52 2.02 -14.49 3.90
N GLN A 53 0.92 -15.26 3.98
CA GLN A 53 -0.02 -15.39 2.87
C GLN A 53 -0.69 -14.05 2.53
N ALA A 54 -1.15 -13.31 3.53
CA ALA A 54 -1.70 -11.96 3.32
C ALA A 54 -0.66 -11.02 2.69
N TYR A 55 0.59 -11.10 3.15
CA TYR A 55 1.70 -10.31 2.65
C TYR A 55 2.02 -10.61 1.18
N GLN A 56 2.10 -11.88 0.81
CA GLN A 56 2.36 -12.33 -0.56
C GLN A 56 1.19 -12.08 -1.52
N PHE A 57 -0.04 -12.01 -1.00
CA PHE A 57 -1.21 -11.69 -1.81
C PHE A 57 -1.32 -10.18 -2.12
N ALA A 58 -0.76 -9.31 -1.27
CA ALA A 58 -0.89 -7.86 -1.40
C ALA A 58 -0.51 -7.29 -2.79
N PRO A 59 0.59 -7.70 -3.46
CA PRO A 59 0.96 -7.17 -4.77
C PRO A 59 -0.12 -7.28 -5.85
N VAL A 60 -1.05 -8.25 -5.74
CA VAL A 60 -2.16 -8.45 -6.67
C VAL A 60 -3.04 -7.21 -6.80
N PHE A 61 -3.20 -6.43 -5.73
CA PHE A 61 -4.06 -5.24 -5.74
C PHE A 61 -3.31 -3.95 -5.38
N VAL A 62 -2.24 -4.00 -4.59
CA VAL A 62 -1.55 -2.78 -4.13
C VAL A 62 -0.91 -2.01 -5.28
N ALA A 63 -0.10 -2.67 -6.11
CA ALA A 63 0.56 -2.00 -7.23
C ALA A 63 -0.45 -1.47 -8.27
N PRO A 64 -1.46 -2.24 -8.71
CA PRO A 64 -2.50 -1.73 -9.60
C PRO A 64 -3.23 -0.50 -9.03
N LEU A 65 -3.67 -0.52 -7.77
CA LEU A 65 -4.44 0.59 -7.19
C LEU A 65 -3.58 1.87 -7.04
N ILE A 66 -2.32 1.73 -6.60
CA ILE A 66 -1.40 2.87 -6.48
C ILE A 66 -1.11 3.46 -7.86
N LEU A 67 -0.77 2.62 -8.84
CA LEU A 67 -0.42 3.08 -10.19
C LEU A 67 -1.62 3.73 -10.88
N LEU A 68 -2.80 3.14 -10.80
CA LEU A 68 -4.02 3.70 -11.38
C LEU A 68 -4.39 5.04 -10.74
N GLY A 69 -4.35 5.12 -9.40
CA GLY A 69 -4.65 6.35 -8.67
C GLY A 69 -3.64 7.46 -8.98
N ALA A 70 -2.34 7.16 -8.92
CA ALA A 70 -1.29 8.13 -9.17
C ALA A 70 -1.28 8.61 -10.63
N SER A 71 -1.34 7.68 -11.60
CA SER A 71 -1.33 8.03 -13.02
C SER A 71 -2.58 8.80 -13.45
N SER A 72 -3.77 8.44 -12.94
CA SER A 72 -5.00 9.17 -13.27
C SER A 72 -4.97 10.60 -12.75
N ASN A 73 -4.53 10.80 -11.50
CA ASN A 73 -4.33 12.14 -10.95
C ASN A 73 -3.25 12.93 -11.72
N ALA A 74 -2.14 12.29 -12.09
CA ALA A 74 -1.08 12.96 -12.87
C ALA A 74 -1.57 13.38 -14.27
N LEU A 75 -2.34 12.52 -14.94
CA LEU A 75 -2.96 12.83 -16.23
C LEU A 75 -3.96 13.98 -16.09
N LEU A 76 -4.82 13.98 -15.07
CA LEU A 76 -5.75 15.08 -14.80
C LEU A 76 -5.04 16.41 -14.52
N ALA A 77 -3.86 16.38 -13.90
CA ALA A 77 -3.04 17.58 -13.70
C ALA A 77 -2.40 18.10 -15.00
N TYR A 78 -2.02 17.19 -15.89
CA TYR A 78 -1.30 17.50 -17.13
C TYR A 78 -2.23 17.92 -18.28
N LEU A 79 -3.40 17.29 -18.41
CA LEU A 79 -4.29 17.53 -19.54
C LEU A 79 -4.77 18.99 -19.58
N PRO A 80 -4.92 19.58 -20.78
CA PRO A 80 -5.42 20.94 -20.94
C PRO A 80 -6.93 20.98 -20.68
N THR A 81 -7.32 21.62 -19.57
CA THR A 81 -8.70 21.54 -19.08
C THR A 81 -9.44 22.86 -18.97
N GLY A 82 -8.78 23.99 -19.29
CA GLY A 82 -9.30 25.33 -18.95
C GLY A 82 -9.35 25.62 -17.45
N SER A 83 -9.08 24.62 -16.59
CA SER A 83 -9.16 24.72 -15.14
C SER A 83 -8.10 25.67 -14.56
N PRO A 84 -8.41 26.38 -13.46
CA PRO A 84 -7.45 27.15 -12.71
C PRO A 84 -6.20 26.34 -12.32
N SER A 85 -5.04 27.01 -12.27
CA SER A 85 -3.75 26.40 -11.88
C SER A 85 -3.83 25.66 -10.54
N ARG A 86 -4.61 26.18 -9.59
CA ARG A 86 -4.86 25.57 -8.28
C ARG A 86 -5.40 24.14 -8.39
N ILE A 87 -6.32 23.87 -9.32
CA ILE A 87 -6.93 22.54 -9.49
C ILE A 87 -5.90 21.54 -10.02
N ARG A 88 -5.08 21.97 -10.99
CA ARG A 88 -3.97 21.14 -11.51
C ARG A 88 -2.99 20.78 -10.40
N TRP A 89 -2.69 21.73 -9.52
CA TRP A 89 -1.86 21.47 -8.35
C TRP A 89 -2.50 20.47 -7.39
N LEU A 90 -3.80 20.52 -7.14
CA LEU A 90 -4.47 19.52 -6.30
C LEU A 90 -4.35 18.11 -6.89
N TYR A 91 -4.60 17.94 -8.19
CA TYR A 91 -4.40 16.65 -8.85
C TYR A 91 -2.92 16.21 -8.81
N ALA A 92 -1.97 17.11 -9.06
CA ALA A 92 -0.54 16.79 -8.98
C ALA A 92 -0.13 16.37 -7.56
N THR A 93 -0.60 17.09 -6.54
CA THR A 93 -0.37 16.75 -5.14
C THR A 93 -0.95 15.38 -4.82
N ALA A 94 -2.20 15.10 -5.19
CA ALA A 94 -2.80 13.78 -4.99
C ALA A 94 -1.98 12.66 -5.66
N ALA A 95 -1.49 12.89 -6.89
CA ALA A 95 -0.64 11.93 -7.59
C ALA A 95 0.65 11.63 -6.82
N VAL A 96 1.36 12.67 -6.37
CA VAL A 96 2.61 12.53 -5.58
C VAL A 96 2.34 11.87 -4.23
N THR A 97 1.25 12.25 -3.55
CA THR A 97 0.86 11.66 -2.27
C THR A 97 0.64 10.16 -2.40
N ILE A 98 -0.11 9.68 -3.40
CA ILE A 98 -0.32 8.24 -3.63
C ILE A 98 0.99 7.55 -4.03
N ALA A 99 1.74 8.15 -4.96
CA ALA A 99 3.00 7.59 -5.44
C ALA A 99 4.04 7.44 -4.33
N SER A 100 4.00 8.28 -3.27
CA SER A 100 4.91 8.21 -2.12
C SER A 100 4.84 6.88 -1.34
N ILE A 101 3.76 6.11 -1.50
CA ILE A 101 3.64 4.76 -0.91
C ILE A 101 4.71 3.82 -1.48
N ILE A 102 5.13 3.99 -2.74
CA ILE A 102 6.14 3.14 -3.38
C ILE A 102 7.49 3.24 -2.67
N PRO A 103 8.13 4.43 -2.56
CA PRO A 103 9.40 4.55 -1.85
C PRO A 103 9.25 4.26 -0.35
N TYR A 104 8.13 4.60 0.28
CA TYR A 104 7.88 4.21 1.67
C TYR A 104 7.90 2.68 1.84
N THR A 105 7.26 1.96 0.93
CA THR A 105 7.24 0.49 0.97
C THR A 105 8.62 -0.08 0.70
N ALA A 106 9.22 0.29 -0.43
CA ALA A 106 10.46 -0.33 -0.90
C ALA A 106 11.68 0.05 -0.05
N LEU A 107 11.76 1.28 0.45
CA LEU A 107 12.96 1.78 1.15
C LEU A 107 12.84 1.71 2.68
N TYR A 108 11.61 1.79 3.20
CA TYR A 108 11.37 1.78 4.65
C TYR A 108 10.82 0.44 5.14
N MET A 109 9.65 -0.02 4.65
CA MET A 109 9.01 -1.22 5.22
C MET A 109 9.69 -2.52 4.78
N GLU A 110 10.02 -2.63 3.49
CA GLU A 110 10.58 -3.84 2.88
C GLU A 110 11.85 -4.32 3.58
N PRO A 111 12.92 -3.51 3.70
CA PRO A 111 14.16 -3.93 4.38
C PRO A 111 14.05 -4.02 5.90
N ARG A 112 12.91 -3.65 6.49
CA ARG A 112 12.69 -3.58 7.95
C ARG A 112 11.65 -4.61 8.38
N VAL A 113 10.45 -4.16 8.75
CA VAL A 113 9.41 -5.00 9.36
C VAL A 113 8.91 -6.08 8.41
N ASN A 114 8.81 -5.81 7.10
CA ASN A 114 8.38 -6.83 6.14
C ASN A 114 9.45 -7.92 5.99
N GLY A 115 10.71 -7.53 5.81
CA GLY A 115 11.83 -8.47 5.77
C GLY A 115 11.92 -9.29 7.06
N ALA A 116 11.86 -8.65 8.22
CA ALA A 116 11.87 -9.33 9.52
C ALA A 116 10.72 -10.33 9.66
N GLY A 117 9.51 -9.96 9.24
CA GLY A 117 8.35 -10.85 9.24
C GLY A 117 8.51 -12.04 8.30
N LYS A 118 9.03 -11.83 7.10
CA LYS A 118 9.35 -12.90 6.15
C LYS A 118 10.37 -13.87 6.73
N TRP A 119 11.46 -13.34 7.30
CA TRP A 119 12.49 -14.14 7.93
C TRP A 119 11.95 -14.96 9.11
N LYS A 120 11.20 -14.34 10.02
CA LYS A 120 10.59 -15.05 11.17
C LYS A 120 9.56 -16.08 10.71
N ALA A 121 8.76 -15.77 9.69
CA ALA A 121 7.83 -16.73 9.13
C ALA A 121 8.55 -17.94 8.54
N GLN A 122 9.64 -17.73 7.80
CA GLN A 122 10.46 -18.83 7.27
C GLN A 122 11.08 -19.68 8.39
N GLU A 123 11.51 -19.06 9.49
CA GLU A 123 12.02 -19.79 10.66
C GLU A 123 10.94 -20.68 11.29
N LEU A 124 9.74 -20.13 11.51
CA LEU A 124 8.62 -20.83 12.15
C LEU A 124 7.93 -21.88 11.25
N LEU A 125 8.00 -21.69 9.93
CA LEU A 125 7.33 -22.52 8.93
C LEU A 125 8.30 -23.41 8.15
N ARG A 126 9.54 -23.56 8.63
CA ARG A 126 10.54 -24.42 8.00
C ARG A 126 9.96 -25.83 7.74
N GLY A 127 10.06 -26.29 6.49
CA GLY A 127 9.50 -27.58 6.04
C GLY A 127 8.02 -27.57 5.66
N GLU A 128 7.29 -26.45 5.84
CA GLU A 128 5.88 -26.29 5.39
C GLU A 128 5.71 -25.21 4.33
N MET A 129 6.43 -24.09 4.48
CA MET A 129 6.36 -22.96 3.56
C MET A 129 7.74 -22.32 3.49
N GLU A 130 8.32 -22.33 2.30
CA GLU A 130 9.63 -21.76 2.05
C GLU A 130 9.50 -20.52 1.17
N LEU A 131 10.27 -19.49 1.52
CA LEU A 131 10.48 -18.36 0.63
C LEU A 131 11.32 -18.87 -0.55
N GLY A 132 10.88 -18.57 -1.78
CA GLY A 132 11.59 -18.95 -2.99
C GLY A 132 12.79 -18.05 -3.30
N GLU A 133 13.41 -18.29 -4.46
CA GLU A 133 14.47 -17.44 -5.02
C GLU A 133 13.92 -16.25 -5.85
N GLY A 134 12.61 -15.98 -5.76
CA GLY A 134 11.90 -15.00 -6.57
C GLY A 134 12.23 -13.52 -6.26
N GLN A 135 11.43 -12.62 -6.80
CA GLN A 135 11.54 -11.18 -6.54
C GLN A 135 10.47 -10.69 -5.55
N GLY A 136 10.79 -9.65 -4.77
CA GLY A 136 9.81 -8.97 -3.93
C GLY A 136 9.37 -9.79 -2.70
N THR A 137 8.11 -10.22 -2.69
CA THR A 137 7.48 -10.87 -1.52
C THR A 137 8.02 -12.26 -1.24
N ASP A 138 8.60 -12.92 -2.24
CA ASP A 138 8.97 -14.34 -2.15
C ASP A 138 10.42 -14.56 -1.73
N LYS A 139 11.17 -13.49 -1.45
CA LYS A 139 12.58 -13.55 -1.05
C LYS A 139 12.81 -12.85 0.28
N ASP A 140 13.79 -13.29 1.05
CA ASP A 140 14.27 -12.55 2.22
C ASP A 140 14.95 -11.22 1.81
N THR A 141 14.39 -10.12 2.31
CA THR A 141 14.84 -8.75 2.05
C THR A 141 15.28 -8.02 3.32
N ALA A 142 15.33 -8.71 4.46
CA ALA A 142 15.60 -8.09 5.75
C ALA A 142 17.04 -7.56 5.85
N LYS A 143 17.20 -6.33 6.33
CA LYS A 143 18.51 -5.83 6.79
C LYS A 143 19.00 -6.68 7.97
N THR A 144 20.32 -6.87 8.07
CA THR A 144 20.94 -7.69 9.12
C THR A 144 20.51 -7.30 10.54
N SER A 145 20.36 -6.00 10.83
CA SER A 145 19.89 -5.54 12.14
C SER A 145 18.44 -5.95 12.43
N TRP A 146 17.59 -6.00 11.40
CA TRP A 146 16.19 -6.42 11.52
C TRP A 146 16.05 -7.93 11.60
N LYS A 147 16.96 -8.71 11.00
CA LYS A 147 17.07 -10.16 11.24
C LYS A 147 17.42 -10.46 12.70
N ARG A 148 18.47 -9.82 13.22
CA ARG A 148 18.87 -9.97 14.63
C ARG A 148 17.76 -9.58 15.61
N TRP A 149 17.02 -8.50 15.29
CA TRP A 149 15.85 -8.15 16.07
C TRP A 149 14.75 -9.23 15.97
N ALA A 150 14.50 -9.74 14.76
CA ALA A 150 13.50 -10.77 14.55
C ALA A 150 13.84 -12.08 15.30
N GLU A 151 15.11 -12.48 15.40
CA GLU A 151 15.55 -13.67 16.15
C GLU A 151 14.93 -13.72 17.56
N GLY A 152 14.99 -12.62 18.31
CA GLY A 152 14.42 -12.51 19.65
C GLY A 152 12.96 -12.04 19.72
N ALA A 153 12.36 -11.61 18.61
CA ALA A 153 10.98 -11.11 18.60
C ALA A 153 9.96 -12.24 18.35
N GLU A 154 8.82 -12.15 19.02
CA GLU A 154 7.67 -12.98 18.71
C GLU A 154 7.02 -12.55 17.38
N MET A 155 6.43 -13.51 16.64
CA MET A 155 5.68 -13.20 15.42
C MET A 155 4.54 -12.20 15.68
N LYS A 156 3.94 -12.25 16.87
CA LYS A 156 2.94 -11.29 17.34
C LYS A 156 3.46 -9.86 17.26
N THR A 157 4.60 -9.58 17.90
CA THR A 157 5.24 -8.26 17.92
C THR A 157 5.55 -7.76 16.51
N ILE A 158 6.01 -8.66 15.64
CA ILE A 158 6.30 -8.31 14.24
C ILE A 158 5.03 -7.95 13.48
N ALA A 159 3.96 -8.74 13.62
CA ALA A 159 2.67 -8.50 12.97
C ALA A 159 2.01 -7.20 13.46
N GLU A 160 2.08 -6.89 14.76
CA GLU A 160 1.58 -5.63 15.33
C GLU A 160 2.36 -4.42 14.82
N LEU A 161 3.70 -4.51 14.78
CA LEU A 161 4.53 -3.46 14.21
C LEU A 161 4.26 -3.27 12.71
N TRP A 162 4.03 -4.36 11.99
CA TRP A 162 3.63 -4.33 10.58
C TRP A 162 2.29 -3.60 10.43
N ALA A 163 1.27 -3.93 11.22
CA ALA A 163 -0.03 -3.26 11.18
C ALA A 163 0.09 -1.76 11.47
N ARG A 164 0.89 -1.38 12.47
CA ARG A 164 1.13 0.02 12.86
C ARG A 164 1.85 0.81 11.77
N THR A 165 2.86 0.21 11.12
CA THR A 165 3.57 0.86 10.00
C THR A 165 2.69 0.90 8.74
N ASN A 166 1.89 -0.13 8.49
CA ASN A 166 0.92 -0.17 7.41
C ASN A 166 -0.20 0.89 7.60
N ALA A 167 -0.52 1.27 8.85
CA ALA A 167 -1.50 2.32 9.15
C ALA A 167 -1.18 3.65 8.47
N TRP A 168 0.12 3.97 8.33
CA TRP A 168 0.57 5.18 7.66
C TRP A 168 0.14 5.22 6.18
N ARG A 169 0.05 4.05 5.54
CA ARG A 169 -0.34 3.96 4.13
C ARG A 169 -1.80 4.36 3.93
N TYR A 170 -2.72 3.93 4.79
CA TYR A 170 -4.13 4.33 4.65
C TYR A 170 -4.34 5.80 4.99
N VAL A 171 -3.54 6.38 5.91
CA VAL A 171 -3.58 7.82 6.19
C VAL A 171 -3.18 8.61 4.94
N ILE A 172 -2.05 8.27 4.33
CA ILE A 172 -1.56 8.92 3.11
C ILE A 172 -2.57 8.80 1.97
N THR A 173 -3.13 7.61 1.75
CA THR A 173 -4.06 7.41 0.62
C THR A 173 -5.45 7.97 0.89
N GLY A 174 -5.86 8.06 2.16
CA GLY A 174 -7.05 8.80 2.58
C GLY A 174 -6.90 10.30 2.31
N LEU A 175 -5.74 10.88 2.63
CA LEU A 175 -5.42 12.28 2.28
C LEU A 175 -5.45 12.50 0.76
N ALA A 176 -4.84 11.61 -0.02
CA ALA A 176 -4.89 11.71 -1.47
C ALA A 176 -6.32 11.62 -2.04
N THR A 177 -7.16 10.76 -1.45
CA THR A 177 -8.58 10.65 -1.80
C THR A 177 -9.30 11.98 -1.58
N ILE A 178 -9.10 12.60 -0.41
CA ILE A 178 -9.70 13.91 -0.08
C ILE A 178 -9.20 15.01 -1.02
N ILE A 179 -7.91 15.04 -1.32
CA ILE A 179 -7.32 16.03 -2.25
C ILE A 179 -7.90 15.85 -3.67
N SER A 180 -7.98 14.61 -4.14
CA SER A 180 -8.53 14.28 -5.47
C SER A 180 -10.01 14.64 -5.55
N ALA A 181 -10.81 14.31 -4.53
CA ALA A 181 -12.22 14.69 -4.44
C ALA A 181 -12.39 16.22 -4.43
N SER A 182 -11.55 16.92 -3.66
CA SER A 182 -11.56 18.39 -3.61
C SER A 182 -11.23 19.00 -4.97
N ALA A 183 -10.26 18.43 -5.70
CA ALA A 183 -9.98 18.85 -7.07
C ALA A 183 -11.21 18.67 -7.96
N MET A 184 -11.86 17.50 -7.91
CA MET A 184 -13.03 17.19 -8.76
C MET A 184 -14.20 18.12 -8.51
N VAL A 185 -14.57 18.37 -7.25
CA VAL A 185 -15.71 19.24 -6.91
C VAL A 185 -15.48 20.65 -7.42
N ASN A 186 -14.26 21.17 -7.29
CA ASN A 186 -13.91 22.53 -7.73
C ASN A 186 -13.63 22.63 -9.24
N ASP A 187 -13.56 21.51 -9.95
CA ASP A 187 -13.29 21.38 -11.38
C ASP A 187 -14.56 21.10 -12.19
N SER A 188 -15.72 21.31 -11.55
CA SER A 188 -17.07 21.13 -12.10
C SER A 188 -17.55 22.39 -12.81
#